data_AF-A0A969UTM3-F1
#
_entry.id   AF-A0A969UTM3-F1
#
_cell.length_a   1.000
_cell.length_b   1.000
_cell.length_c   1.000
_cell.angle_alpha   90.00
_cell.angle_beta   90.00
_cell.angle_gamma   90.00
#
_symmetry.space_group_name_H-M   'P 1'
#
loop_
_entity.id
_entity.type
_entity.pdbx_description
1 polymer ?
#
loop_
_entity_poly.entity_id
_entity_poly.type
_entity_poly.pdbx_seq_one_letter_code
_entity_poly.pdbx_strand_id
1 'polypeptide(L)'
;MFSKIPERHMHITRWVLAIGWLILIASMFYDPISAIVTEPGQTFAAKTANGCYQFQGDCRPLESYPMGARIFWGMVLPLCVVTLLVFGHEAWRRICPLSFFSQIARGLGIQRKRVVTEDSWLHHNALTLQFALLFVGLNVRLLLVNSDRLLLGIFLVLTILFAIVVGFLFDGKTWCHYFCPMAPVHMIYSEPSGLLGSKAHTAPPKSITQSMCRTVDQTGQERSACAACKLACMDIDAERSYWEEINQPNRKLLYYAYVGLVIGFYVYFGLYSGNWNFLSAGVWNETNQLATLLSPGFYINGVAIPIPKLIAVPLTLTFTSGAGYVIGLWAEKHLKRYNKRFKHPLSNDHVQSRIFSVATFIAFNLLFFLGVRPTIGYFPPLIQNLIAWAAVLCSSLWIVKSWNRSAERYARERDGNLLRRQLGKLDIDFSQFLEGRSLEELKPDELYALARVLPSFTSQYRLLMYEGILRDALEQQTVTLEDCQKAFQAMRQKLGINEAAHGEVLAKLQAESPDLFVPRPQQIGTSDPTIRRQYSVLHNDPTTVVSRRSRQPAQHDPTTVVARRTKPPIAHEDPTVVAQRNNPPQDDATIASRQPINPVIQDDPTIVAPRNTIQPEDTKSGEKPPQV
;
A
#
# COMPACT_ATOMS: atom_id res chain seq x y z
N MET A 1 9.94 -0.24 16.66
CA MET A 1 11.17 0.30 17.30
C MET A 1 11.35 1.76 16.91
N PHE A 2 11.18 2.10 15.64
CA PHE A 2 11.28 3.48 15.15
C PHE A 2 10.15 4.38 15.66
N SER A 3 8.96 3.85 15.91
CA SER A 3 7.82 4.62 16.45
C SER A 3 8.11 5.32 17.80
N LYS A 4 8.98 4.73 18.63
CA LYS A 4 9.37 5.25 19.96
C LYS A 4 10.43 6.35 19.91
N ILE A 5 11.10 6.55 18.78
CA ILE A 5 12.11 7.60 18.64
C ILE A 5 11.40 8.97 18.67
N PRO A 6 11.84 9.90 19.55
CA PRO A 6 11.24 11.22 19.66
C PRO A 6 11.27 12.01 18.35
N GLU A 7 10.23 12.79 18.10
CA GLU A 7 10.04 13.56 16.88
C GLU A 7 11.14 14.61 16.68
N ARG A 8 11.73 15.11 17.77
CA ARG A 8 12.88 16.03 17.72
C ARG A 8 14.09 15.41 17.01
N HIS A 9 14.42 14.15 17.32
CA HIS A 9 15.53 13.46 16.64
C HIS A 9 15.19 13.17 15.18
N MET A 10 13.96 12.75 14.90
CA MET A 10 13.52 12.53 13.52
C MET A 10 13.52 13.80 12.69
N HIS A 11 13.20 14.95 13.29
CA HIS A 11 13.28 16.24 12.63
C HIS A 11 14.72 16.59 12.24
N ILE A 12 15.71 16.34 13.11
CA ILE A 12 17.14 16.51 12.80
C ILE A 12 17.54 15.57 11.66
N THR A 13 17.18 14.29 11.75
CA THR A 13 17.47 13.31 10.68
C THR A 13 16.89 13.74 9.34
N ARG A 14 15.64 14.26 9.32
CA ARG A 14 15.01 14.80 8.11
C ARG A 14 15.80 15.96 7.52
N TRP A 15 16.28 16.88 8.35
CA TRP A 15 17.13 17.99 7.90
C TRP A 15 18.44 17.50 7.29
N VAL A 16 19.13 16.57 7.95
CA VAL A 16 20.40 16.01 7.42
C VAL A 16 20.16 15.34 6.06
N LEU A 17 19.12 14.51 5.94
CA LEU A 17 18.79 13.84 4.68
C LEU A 17 18.33 14.83 3.61
N ALA A 18 17.57 15.86 3.97
CA ALA A 18 17.13 16.90 3.04
C ALA A 18 18.32 17.71 2.51
N ILE A 19 19.24 18.13 3.39
CA ILE A 19 20.47 18.83 3.00
C ILE A 19 21.33 17.94 2.11
N GLY A 20 21.57 16.68 2.50
CA GLY A 20 22.32 15.74 1.67
C GLY A 20 21.71 15.53 0.29
N TRP A 21 20.37 15.48 0.22
CA TRP A 21 19.67 15.37 -1.06
C TRP A 21 19.75 16.66 -1.90
N LEU A 22 19.68 17.84 -1.29
CA LEU A 22 19.89 19.11 -1.98
C LEU A 22 21.33 19.26 -2.49
N ILE A 23 22.33 18.80 -1.73
CA ILE A 23 23.73 18.76 -2.17
C ILE A 23 23.87 17.82 -3.37
N LEU A 24 23.26 16.65 -3.33
CA LEU A 24 23.24 15.73 -4.47
C LEU A 24 22.59 16.39 -5.70
N ILE A 25 21.45 17.08 -5.54
CA ILE A 25 20.80 17.80 -6.63
C ILE A 25 21.69 18.94 -7.16
N ALA A 26 22.33 19.72 -6.28
CA ALA A 26 23.26 20.78 -6.67
C ALA A 26 24.44 20.22 -7.48
N SER A 27 24.95 19.05 -7.10
CA SER A 27 26.01 18.36 -7.86
C SER A 27 25.59 17.99 -9.29
N MET A 28 24.29 17.90 -9.59
CA MET A 28 23.82 17.66 -10.96
C MET A 28 24.02 18.88 -11.88
N PHE A 29 24.02 20.08 -11.31
CA PHE A 29 24.22 21.34 -12.04
C PHE A 29 25.69 21.75 -12.07
N TYR A 30 26.46 21.40 -11.04
CA TYR A 30 27.88 21.71 -10.92
C TYR A 30 28.67 20.50 -10.44
N ASP A 31 29.46 19.91 -11.33
CA ASP A 31 30.24 18.69 -11.08
C ASP A 31 31.63 18.80 -11.71
N PRO A 32 32.60 19.38 -10.97
CA PRO A 32 33.97 19.53 -11.43
C PRO A 32 34.83 18.29 -11.21
N ILE A 33 34.39 17.34 -10.36
CA ILE A 33 35.22 16.23 -9.87
C ILE A 33 34.96 14.93 -10.63
N SER A 34 33.71 14.63 -11.01
CA SER A 34 33.36 13.31 -11.55
C SER A 34 34.16 12.94 -12.79
N ALA A 35 34.43 13.89 -13.69
CA ALA A 35 35.21 13.64 -14.89
C ALA A 35 36.63 13.11 -14.58
N ILE A 36 37.25 13.64 -13.52
CA ILE A 36 38.61 13.27 -13.10
C ILE A 36 38.63 11.88 -12.46
N VAL A 37 37.66 11.58 -11.59
CA VAL A 37 37.67 10.32 -10.81
C VAL A 37 37.06 9.13 -11.55
N THR A 38 36.36 9.37 -12.67
CA THR A 38 35.74 8.33 -13.51
C THR A 38 36.49 8.08 -14.82
N GLU A 39 37.60 8.78 -15.04
CA GLU A 39 38.48 8.58 -16.20
C GLU A 39 39.00 7.12 -16.23
N PRO A 40 39.10 6.48 -17.41
CA PRO A 40 39.63 5.13 -17.53
C PRO A 40 40.97 4.96 -16.80
N GLY A 41 41.05 3.97 -15.90
CA GLY A 41 42.23 3.72 -15.06
C GLY A 41 42.11 4.22 -13.61
N GLN A 42 41.12 5.07 -13.31
CA GLN A 42 40.83 5.53 -11.95
C GLN A 42 39.93 4.54 -11.18
N THR A 43 39.79 4.76 -9.87
CA THR A 43 39.06 3.85 -8.96
C THR A 43 37.59 3.67 -9.32
N PHE A 44 36.93 4.74 -9.80
CA PHE A 44 35.51 4.72 -10.18
C PHE A 44 35.28 4.63 -11.69
N ALA A 45 36.32 4.32 -12.47
CA ALA A 45 36.18 4.08 -13.90
C ALA A 45 35.21 2.92 -14.16
N ALA A 46 34.46 3.01 -15.26
CA ALA A 46 33.73 1.86 -15.76
C ALA A 46 34.74 0.77 -16.18
N LYS A 47 34.45 -0.50 -15.88
CA LYS A 47 35.34 -1.63 -16.18
C LYS A 47 34.61 -2.63 -17.09
N THR A 48 35.22 -2.95 -18.23
CA THR A 48 34.80 -4.05 -19.10
C THR A 48 36.01 -4.91 -19.44
N ALA A 49 35.79 -6.19 -19.75
CA ALA A 49 36.88 -7.13 -20.05
C ALA A 49 37.74 -6.71 -21.27
N ASN A 50 37.14 -5.99 -22.22
CA ASN A 50 37.76 -5.65 -23.51
C ASN A 50 38.07 -4.14 -23.67
N GLY A 51 37.97 -3.34 -22.60
CA GLY A 51 38.20 -1.89 -22.67
C GLY A 51 37.15 -1.07 -23.44
N CYS A 52 36.16 -1.73 -24.05
CA CYS A 52 35.00 -1.12 -24.71
C CYS A 52 33.71 -1.81 -24.28
N TYR A 53 32.57 -1.19 -24.59
CA TYR A 53 31.25 -1.82 -24.44
C TYR A 53 30.58 -1.97 -25.80
N GLN A 54 29.89 -3.10 -26.00
CA GLN A 54 29.16 -3.41 -27.22
C GLN A 54 27.77 -2.78 -27.17
N PHE A 55 27.46 -1.92 -28.14
CA PHE A 55 26.18 -1.22 -28.27
C PHE A 55 25.76 -1.19 -29.73
N GLN A 56 24.62 -1.82 -30.04
CA GLN A 56 24.06 -1.89 -31.40
C GLN A 56 25.02 -2.45 -32.46
N GLY A 57 25.87 -3.41 -32.06
CA GLY A 57 26.88 -4.04 -32.92
C GLY A 57 28.24 -3.33 -32.93
N ASP A 58 28.33 -2.12 -32.37
CA ASP A 58 29.57 -1.33 -32.32
C ASP A 58 30.26 -1.41 -30.94
N CYS A 59 31.59 -1.52 -30.95
CA CYS A 59 32.43 -1.41 -29.77
C CYS A 59 32.73 0.08 -29.50
N ARG A 60 32.10 0.64 -28.46
CA ARG A 60 32.27 2.04 -28.06
C ARG A 60 33.23 2.19 -26.87
N PRO A 61 34.11 3.21 -26.87
CA PRO A 61 35.08 3.41 -25.79
C PRO A 61 34.38 3.75 -24.47
N LEU A 62 35.03 3.41 -23.36
CA LEU A 62 34.57 3.82 -22.03
C LEU A 62 34.92 5.29 -21.81
N GLU A 63 33.90 6.13 -21.73
CA GLU A 63 34.06 7.56 -21.42
C GLU A 63 33.82 7.84 -19.92
N SER A 64 34.39 8.94 -19.44
CA SER A 64 34.07 9.50 -18.13
C SER A 64 32.57 9.81 -18.04
N TYR A 65 32.01 9.74 -16.84
CA TYR A 65 30.57 9.92 -16.64
C TYR A 65 30.26 10.70 -15.37
N PRO A 66 29.15 11.44 -15.31
CA PRO A 66 28.75 12.13 -14.09
C PRO A 66 28.32 11.12 -13.02
N MET A 67 28.91 11.19 -11.83
CA MET A 67 28.60 10.23 -10.76
C MET A 67 27.22 10.46 -10.14
N GLY A 68 26.71 11.69 -10.18
CA GLY A 68 25.47 12.07 -9.53
C GLY A 68 24.27 11.19 -9.91
N ALA A 69 24.02 11.01 -11.21
CA ALA A 69 22.92 10.18 -11.69
C ALA A 69 23.08 8.71 -11.25
N ARG A 70 24.32 8.18 -11.26
CA ARG A 70 24.60 6.82 -10.80
C ARG A 70 24.41 6.66 -9.30
N ILE A 71 24.83 7.63 -8.49
CA ILE A 71 24.62 7.62 -7.04
C ILE A 71 23.13 7.62 -6.73
N PHE A 72 22.36 8.50 -7.38
CA PHE A 72 20.93 8.59 -7.15
C PHE A 72 20.20 7.29 -7.53
N TRP A 73 20.40 6.80 -8.75
CA TRP A 73 19.67 5.64 -9.27
C TRP A 73 20.18 4.30 -8.77
N GLY A 74 21.49 4.17 -8.57
CA GLY A 74 22.17 2.92 -8.25
C GLY A 74 22.54 2.74 -6.77
N MET A 75 22.48 3.80 -5.95
CA MET A 75 22.71 3.70 -4.49
C MET A 75 21.53 4.20 -3.68
N VAL A 76 21.10 5.46 -3.89
CA VAL A 76 20.04 6.08 -3.08
C VAL A 76 18.73 5.31 -3.22
N LEU A 77 18.26 5.08 -4.46
CA LEU A 77 17.00 4.38 -4.68
C LEU A 77 17.00 2.94 -4.12
N PRO A 78 18.02 2.09 -4.37
CA PRO A 78 18.11 0.78 -3.74
C PRO A 78 18.15 0.82 -2.22
N LEU A 79 18.88 1.78 -1.62
CA LEU A 79 18.91 1.96 -0.17
C LEU A 79 17.53 2.31 0.39
N CYS A 80 16.75 3.12 -0.32
CA CYS A 80 15.35 3.39 0.02
C CYS A 80 14.52 2.10 0.01
N VAL A 81 14.70 1.23 -0.99
CA VAL A 81 13.98 -0.06 -1.08
C VAL A 81 14.37 -1.02 0.05
N VAL A 82 15.66 -1.09 0.42
CA VAL A 82 16.09 -1.87 1.60
C VAL A 82 15.48 -1.32 2.87
N THR A 83 15.48 0.00 3.03
CA THR A 83 14.91 0.68 4.20
C THR A 83 13.42 0.34 4.33
N LEU A 84 12.68 0.35 3.21
CA LEU A 84 11.28 -0.02 3.14
C LEU A 84 11.04 -1.49 3.55
N LEU A 85 11.84 -2.42 3.03
CA LEU A 85 11.71 -3.85 3.33
C LEU A 85 12.07 -4.17 4.80
N VAL A 86 13.14 -3.58 5.30
CA VAL A 86 13.68 -3.87 6.64
C VAL A 86 12.91 -3.13 7.72
N PHE A 87 12.77 -1.81 7.61
CA PHE A 87 12.18 -0.99 8.66
C PHE A 87 10.71 -0.69 8.43
N GLY A 88 10.18 -1.00 7.25
CA GLY A 88 8.77 -0.83 6.92
C GLY A 88 8.38 0.62 6.68
N HIS A 89 7.07 0.80 6.58
CA HIS A 89 6.46 2.09 6.31
C HIS A 89 6.73 3.14 7.38
N GLU A 90 6.76 2.70 8.65
CA GLU A 90 6.93 3.56 9.80
C GLU A 90 8.21 4.40 9.74
N ALA A 91 9.33 3.80 9.31
CA ALA A 91 10.61 4.48 9.28
C ALA A 91 10.68 5.41 8.07
N TRP A 92 10.31 4.89 6.88
CA TRP A 92 10.40 5.64 5.64
C TRP A 92 9.59 6.94 5.67
N ARG A 93 8.34 6.89 6.13
CA ARG A 93 7.48 8.10 6.23
C ARG A 93 7.98 9.14 7.21
N ARG A 94 8.81 8.75 8.18
CA ARG A 94 9.38 9.67 9.17
C ARG A 94 10.69 10.30 8.72
N ILE A 95 11.42 9.68 7.80
CA ILE A 95 12.73 10.18 7.32
C ILE A 95 12.70 10.72 5.88
N CYS A 96 11.64 10.46 5.11
CA CYS A 96 11.55 10.82 3.70
C CYS A 96 11.73 12.33 3.46
N PRO A 97 12.75 12.75 2.67
CA PRO A 97 12.98 14.16 2.36
C PRO A 97 11.80 14.84 1.65
N LEU A 98 11.13 14.15 0.72
CA LEU A 98 9.94 14.71 0.05
C LEU A 98 8.79 14.96 1.01
N SER A 99 8.60 14.09 2.01
CA SER A 99 7.62 14.33 3.06
C SER A 99 7.99 15.57 3.89
N PHE A 100 9.28 15.79 4.15
CA PHE A 100 9.76 16.99 4.83
C PHE A 100 9.46 18.26 4.01
N PHE A 101 9.82 18.29 2.72
CA PHE A 101 9.53 19.44 1.85
C PHE A 101 8.04 19.74 1.74
N SER A 102 7.19 18.71 1.62
CA SER A 102 5.73 18.89 1.60
C SER A 102 5.16 19.51 2.88
N GLN A 103 5.89 19.49 3.99
CA GLN A 103 5.43 20.04 5.27
C GLN A 103 6.00 21.43 5.57
N ILE A 104 6.84 22.00 4.69
CA ILE A 104 7.43 23.34 4.90
C ILE A 104 6.35 24.40 5.05
N ALA A 105 5.32 24.39 4.18
CA ALA A 105 4.23 25.34 4.28
C ALA A 105 3.51 25.27 5.64
N ARG A 106 3.40 24.07 6.24
CA ARG A 106 2.85 23.88 7.59
C ARG A 106 3.73 24.52 8.65
N GLY A 107 5.04 24.25 8.59
CA GLY A 107 6.01 24.82 9.53
C GLY A 107 6.05 26.35 9.49
N LEU A 108 5.79 26.93 8.31
CA LEU A 108 5.69 28.39 8.11
C LEU A 108 4.31 28.98 8.44
N GLY A 109 3.30 28.16 8.73
CA GLY A 109 1.94 28.63 9.04
C GLY A 109 1.14 29.20 7.86
N ILE A 110 1.61 29.03 6.61
CA ILE A 110 1.02 29.63 5.39
C ILE A 110 0.06 28.70 4.64
N GLN A 111 -0.29 27.54 5.19
CA GLN A 111 -1.13 26.55 4.50
C GLN A 111 -2.57 27.00 4.31
N ARG A 112 -3.15 26.65 3.15
CA ARG A 112 -4.58 26.85 2.86
C ARG A 112 -5.52 25.81 3.51
N LYS A 113 -4.96 24.77 4.14
CA LYS A 113 -5.65 23.73 4.93
C LYS A 113 -6.86 23.08 4.22
N ARG A 114 -6.78 22.84 2.90
CA ARG A 114 -7.83 22.07 2.20
C ARG A 114 -7.76 20.60 2.60
N VAL A 115 -8.90 19.99 2.90
CA VAL A 115 -8.99 18.56 3.22
C VAL A 115 -9.53 17.81 2.01
N VAL A 116 -8.91 16.67 1.68
CA VAL A 116 -9.42 15.75 0.65
C VAL A 116 -10.59 14.98 1.27
N THR A 117 -11.79 15.19 0.76
CA THR A 117 -13.00 14.50 1.22
C THR A 117 -13.05 13.06 0.70
N GLU A 118 -13.71 12.17 1.44
CA GLU A 118 -13.85 10.75 1.06
C GLU A 118 -14.58 10.59 -0.28
N ASP A 119 -15.58 11.43 -0.55
CA ASP A 119 -16.34 11.43 -1.81
C ASP A 119 -15.58 11.98 -3.03
N SER A 120 -14.35 12.48 -2.84
CA SER A 120 -13.60 13.11 -3.93
C SER A 120 -13.06 12.08 -4.93
N TRP A 121 -12.95 12.49 -6.21
CA TRP A 121 -12.29 11.67 -7.24
C TRP A 121 -10.86 11.29 -6.85
N LEU A 122 -10.15 12.22 -6.22
CA LEU A 122 -8.77 12.02 -5.77
C LEU A 122 -8.67 10.93 -4.70
N HIS A 123 -9.66 10.85 -3.79
CA HIS A 123 -9.69 9.80 -2.77
C HIS A 123 -9.83 8.41 -3.39
N HIS A 124 -10.81 8.25 -4.29
CA HIS A 124 -11.11 6.97 -4.93
C HIS A 124 -10.03 6.50 -5.90
N ASN A 125 -9.36 7.42 -6.59
CA ASN A 125 -8.39 7.11 -7.64
C ASN A 125 -6.93 7.35 -7.23
N ALA A 126 -6.68 7.58 -5.94
CA ALA A 126 -5.36 7.89 -5.39
C ALA A 126 -4.28 6.90 -5.85
N LEU A 127 -4.55 5.60 -5.65
CA LEU A 127 -3.57 4.55 -5.97
C LEU A 127 -3.31 4.46 -7.48
N THR A 128 -4.36 4.57 -8.29
CA THR A 128 -4.26 4.56 -9.76
C THR A 128 -3.45 5.76 -10.26
N LEU A 129 -3.72 6.95 -9.72
CA LEU A 129 -2.96 8.16 -10.04
C LEU A 129 -1.49 8.00 -9.67
N GLN A 130 -1.18 7.51 -8.47
CA GLN A 130 0.20 7.29 -8.04
C GLN A 130 0.94 6.27 -8.90
N PHE A 131 0.26 5.18 -9.27
CA PHE A 131 0.84 4.18 -10.16
C PHE A 131 1.05 4.73 -11.57
N ALA A 132 0.14 5.56 -12.08
CA ALA A 132 0.32 6.26 -13.35
C ALA A 132 1.50 7.24 -13.30
N LEU A 133 1.65 8.01 -12.20
CA LEU A 133 2.80 8.90 -12.00
C LEU A 133 4.11 8.13 -11.90
N LEU A 134 4.12 6.96 -11.23
CA LEU A 134 5.28 6.06 -11.22
C LEU A 134 5.61 5.57 -12.63
N PHE A 135 4.61 5.12 -13.38
CA PHE A 135 4.76 4.63 -14.75
C PHE A 135 5.34 5.72 -15.66
N VAL A 136 4.77 6.93 -15.63
CA VAL A 136 5.29 8.09 -16.37
C VAL A 136 6.71 8.42 -15.93
N GLY A 137 6.98 8.42 -14.62
CA GLY A 137 8.32 8.65 -14.08
C GLY A 137 9.37 7.65 -14.57
N LEU A 138 9.02 6.36 -14.72
CA LEU A 138 9.93 5.36 -15.27
C LEU A 138 10.15 5.51 -16.78
N ASN A 139 9.14 5.96 -17.53
CA ASN A 139 9.31 6.33 -18.94
C ASN A 139 10.26 7.52 -19.07
N VAL A 140 10.03 8.60 -18.30
CA VAL A 140 10.91 9.77 -18.24
C VAL A 140 12.32 9.37 -17.83
N ARG A 141 12.47 8.42 -16.90
CA ARG A 141 13.77 7.85 -16.54
C ARG A 141 14.46 7.24 -17.75
N LEU A 142 13.86 6.28 -18.43
CA LEU A 142 14.50 5.60 -19.57
C LEU A 142 14.75 6.53 -20.76
N LEU A 143 13.93 7.56 -20.95
CA LEU A 143 14.00 8.47 -22.09
C LEU A 143 14.94 9.66 -21.87
N LEU A 144 14.99 10.23 -20.66
CA LEU A 144 15.56 11.57 -20.42
C LEU A 144 16.54 11.65 -19.25
N VAL A 145 16.20 11.08 -18.10
CA VAL A 145 16.91 11.37 -16.83
C VAL A 145 17.81 10.23 -16.33
N ASN A 146 18.07 9.23 -17.18
CA ASN A 146 18.93 8.11 -16.79
C ASN A 146 20.41 8.50 -16.80
N SER A 147 20.84 9.23 -17.84
CA SER A 147 22.25 9.55 -18.10
C SER A 147 22.52 11.06 -18.00
N ASP A 148 21.54 11.90 -18.37
CA ASP A 148 21.69 13.34 -18.37
C ASP A 148 21.53 13.92 -16.96
N ARG A 149 22.63 14.46 -16.42
CA ARG A 149 22.66 15.09 -15.10
C ARG A 149 21.75 16.31 -15.00
N LEU A 150 21.73 17.17 -16.01
CA LEU A 150 21.00 18.43 -15.95
C LEU A 150 19.49 18.15 -15.94
N LEU A 151 19.04 17.25 -16.82
CA LEU A 151 17.63 16.85 -16.87
C LEU A 151 17.21 16.16 -15.57
N LEU A 152 18.06 15.31 -14.99
CA LEU A 152 17.78 14.70 -13.69
C LEU A 152 17.67 15.76 -12.58
N GLY A 153 18.59 16.73 -12.53
CA GLY A 153 18.55 17.84 -11.57
C GLY A 153 17.24 18.63 -11.67
N ILE A 154 16.85 19.02 -12.88
CA ILE A 154 15.59 19.73 -13.14
C ILE A 154 14.39 18.89 -12.71
N PHE A 155 14.36 17.60 -13.07
CA PHE A 155 13.29 16.69 -12.72
C PHE A 155 13.10 16.56 -11.18
N LEU A 156 14.20 16.45 -10.44
CA LEU A 156 14.16 16.37 -8.97
C LEU A 156 13.70 17.69 -8.33
N VAL A 157 14.17 18.84 -8.83
CA VAL A 157 13.72 20.17 -8.37
C VAL A 157 12.23 20.36 -8.61
N LEU A 158 11.74 20.04 -9.81
CA LEU A 158 10.30 20.12 -10.14
C LEU A 158 9.46 19.20 -9.23
N THR A 159 9.97 18.00 -8.92
CA THR A 159 9.30 17.07 -7.99
C THR A 159 9.21 17.66 -6.57
N ILE A 160 10.29 18.30 -6.07
CA ILE A 160 10.28 18.99 -4.78
C ILE A 160 9.29 20.15 -4.78
N LEU A 161 9.31 20.99 -5.82
CA LEU A 161 8.38 22.11 -5.96
C LEU A 161 6.92 21.62 -5.97
N PHE A 162 6.63 20.54 -6.69
CA PHE A 162 5.28 19.97 -6.71
C PHE A 162 4.85 19.46 -5.33
N ALA A 163 5.75 18.79 -4.60
CA ALA A 163 5.49 18.35 -3.23
C ALA A 163 5.20 19.53 -2.27
N ILE A 164 5.94 20.64 -2.40
CA ILE A 164 5.72 21.89 -1.64
C ILE A 164 4.35 22.50 -2.00
N VAL A 165 4.01 22.56 -3.29
CA VAL A 165 2.72 23.10 -3.76
C VAL A 165 1.55 22.30 -3.20
N VAL A 166 1.61 20.96 -3.25
CA VAL A 166 0.58 20.10 -2.65
C VAL A 166 0.49 20.35 -1.14
N GLY A 167 1.63 20.46 -0.46
CA GLY A 167 1.72 20.80 0.96
C GLY A 167 1.19 22.17 1.33
N PHE A 168 1.29 23.16 0.44
CA PHE A 168 0.73 24.49 0.62
C PHE A 168 -0.80 24.48 0.48
N LEU A 169 -1.32 23.72 -0.47
CA LEU A 169 -2.76 23.67 -0.79
C LEU A 169 -3.55 22.81 0.20
N PHE A 170 -3.03 21.65 0.58
CA PHE A 170 -3.74 20.62 1.35
C PHE A 170 -3.13 20.39 2.74
N ASP A 171 -3.95 19.94 3.68
CA ASP A 171 -3.51 19.62 5.04
C ASP A 171 -2.95 18.18 5.15
N GLY A 172 -2.26 17.90 6.26
CA GLY A 172 -1.74 16.58 6.62
C GLY A 172 -0.69 16.06 5.65
N LYS A 173 -0.64 14.73 5.50
CA LYS A 173 0.29 14.02 4.62
C LYS A 173 -0.29 13.80 3.22
N THR A 174 -0.98 14.79 2.66
CA THR A 174 -1.70 14.65 1.37
C THR A 174 -0.77 14.27 0.21
N TRP A 175 0.41 14.89 0.11
CA TRP A 175 1.44 14.49 -0.87
C TRP A 175 1.70 12.99 -0.83
N CYS A 176 1.95 12.51 0.38
CA CYS A 176 2.32 11.15 0.69
C CYS A 176 1.21 10.13 0.39
N HIS A 177 -0.06 10.49 0.61
CA HIS A 177 -1.21 9.60 0.43
C HIS A 177 -1.83 9.62 -0.95
N TYR A 178 -1.72 10.73 -1.70
CA TYR A 178 -2.49 10.90 -2.94
C TYR A 178 -1.63 11.14 -4.20
N PHE A 179 -0.44 11.72 -4.07
CA PHE A 179 0.34 12.18 -5.24
C PHE A 179 1.71 11.52 -5.37
N CYS A 180 2.30 11.03 -4.29
CA CYS A 180 3.67 10.53 -4.29
C CYS A 180 3.83 9.30 -5.22
N PRO A 181 4.63 9.36 -6.29
CA PRO A 181 4.84 8.22 -7.20
C PRO A 181 5.59 7.06 -6.52
N MET A 182 6.24 7.29 -5.39
CA MET A 182 6.89 6.25 -4.59
C MET A 182 5.93 5.53 -3.63
N ALA A 183 4.68 5.99 -3.45
CA ALA A 183 3.71 5.32 -2.59
C ALA A 183 3.35 3.88 -3.06
N PRO A 184 3.16 3.60 -4.36
CA PRO A 184 3.03 2.24 -4.90
C PRO A 184 4.21 1.34 -4.52
N VAL A 185 5.44 1.81 -4.76
CA VAL A 185 6.69 1.10 -4.44
C VAL A 185 6.79 0.80 -2.95
N HIS A 186 6.40 1.78 -2.15
CA HIS A 186 6.35 1.68 -0.70
C HIS A 186 5.37 0.59 -0.26
N MET A 187 4.14 0.55 -0.78
CA MET A 187 3.17 -0.51 -0.47
C MET A 187 3.76 -1.90 -0.76
N ILE A 188 4.31 -2.09 -1.97
CA ILE A 188 4.86 -3.38 -2.41
C ILE A 188 5.97 -3.90 -1.50
N TYR A 189 6.92 -3.04 -1.10
CA TYR A 189 8.08 -3.47 -0.30
C TYR A 189 7.88 -3.45 1.21
N SER A 190 6.81 -2.84 1.73
CA SER A 190 6.60 -2.70 3.18
C SER A 190 5.39 -3.44 3.75
N GLU A 191 4.48 -3.94 2.91
CA GLU A 191 3.27 -4.64 3.33
C GLU A 191 3.46 -6.17 3.34
N PRO A 192 2.91 -6.92 4.31
CA PRO A 192 2.03 -6.45 5.40
C PRO A 192 2.77 -5.72 6.52
N SER A 193 4.09 -5.94 6.66
CA SER A 193 4.95 -5.18 7.57
C SER A 193 6.42 -5.31 7.14
N GLY A 194 7.24 -4.31 7.49
CA GLY A 194 8.70 -4.44 7.36
C GLY A 194 9.27 -5.49 8.33
N LEU A 195 10.48 -5.98 8.09
CA LEU A 195 11.13 -7.02 8.91
C LEU A 195 11.18 -6.64 10.41
N LEU A 196 11.46 -5.37 10.71
CA LEU A 196 11.58 -4.78 12.04
C LEU A 196 10.45 -3.77 12.36
N GLY A 197 9.37 -3.76 11.59
CA GLY A 197 8.24 -2.86 11.79
C GLY A 197 7.50 -3.10 13.12
N SER A 198 7.00 -2.03 13.74
CA SER A 198 6.21 -2.13 14.98
C SER A 198 4.77 -2.55 14.73
N LYS A 199 4.17 -3.21 15.73
CA LYS A 199 2.77 -3.65 15.72
C LYS A 199 1.90 -2.55 16.32
N ALA A 200 1.11 -1.87 15.49
CA ALA A 200 0.26 -0.77 15.94
C ALA A 200 -0.95 -1.28 16.74
N HIS A 201 -1.58 -2.37 16.32
CA HIS A 201 -2.71 -3.02 16.98
C HIS A 201 -2.43 -3.54 18.41
N THR A 202 -1.17 -3.53 18.85
CA THR A 202 -0.80 -3.90 20.22
C THR A 202 -0.49 -2.69 21.10
N ALA A 203 -0.54 -1.47 20.56
CA ALA A 203 -0.20 -0.23 21.27
C ALA A 203 -1.38 0.30 22.11
N PRO A 204 -1.13 0.98 23.24
CA PRO A 204 -2.20 1.51 24.12
C PRO A 204 -3.20 2.42 23.38
N PRO A 205 -4.44 2.55 23.86
CA PRO A 205 -5.41 3.48 23.28
C PRO A 205 -4.85 4.90 23.29
N LYS A 206 -5.18 5.70 22.27
CA LYS A 206 -4.75 7.11 22.13
C LYS A 206 -3.23 7.32 22.06
N SER A 207 -2.44 6.23 21.93
CA SER A 207 -0.99 6.33 21.73
C SER A 207 -0.65 6.68 20.28
N ILE A 208 0.52 7.28 20.09
CA ILE A 208 1.06 7.59 18.77
C ILE A 208 1.77 6.35 18.24
N THR A 209 1.21 5.73 17.19
CA THR A 209 1.75 4.54 16.55
C THR A 209 2.52 4.88 15.27
N GLN A 210 3.37 3.95 14.84
CA GLN A 210 4.07 3.96 13.55
C GLN A 210 4.49 5.36 13.08
N SER A 211 3.98 5.81 11.93
CA SER A 211 4.28 7.09 11.30
C SER A 211 3.10 8.06 11.35
N MET A 212 2.26 7.99 12.38
CA MET A 212 1.17 8.95 12.60
C MET A 212 1.66 10.40 12.48
N CYS A 213 0.77 11.32 12.10
CA CYS A 213 1.09 12.74 12.09
C CYS A 213 1.31 13.21 13.54
N ARG A 214 2.43 13.89 13.81
CA ARG A 214 2.82 14.32 15.16
C ARG A 214 3.03 15.83 15.20
N THR A 215 2.74 16.42 16.36
CA THR A 215 3.19 17.76 16.74
C THR A 215 3.78 17.70 18.15
N VAL A 216 4.67 18.63 18.46
CA VAL A 216 5.22 18.78 19.81
C VAL A 216 4.52 19.97 20.45
N ASP A 217 3.93 19.77 21.62
CA ASP A 217 3.31 20.84 22.41
C ASP A 217 4.38 21.72 23.08
N GLN A 218 3.98 22.86 23.65
CA GLN A 218 4.88 23.79 24.36
C GLN A 218 5.63 23.12 25.52
N THR A 219 5.05 22.06 26.08
CA THR A 219 5.63 21.22 27.15
C THR A 219 6.63 20.17 26.66
N GLY A 220 6.88 20.09 25.35
CA GLY A 220 7.75 19.09 24.75
C GLY A 220 7.10 17.71 24.55
N GLN A 221 5.82 17.55 24.91
CA GLN A 221 5.11 16.28 24.71
C GLN A 221 4.58 16.13 23.28
N GLU A 222 4.70 14.92 22.74
CA GLU A 222 4.15 14.59 21.43
C GLU A 222 2.63 14.40 21.49
N ARG A 223 1.92 15.01 20.54
CA ARG A 223 0.48 14.81 20.33
C ARG A 223 0.20 14.42 18.89
N SER A 224 -0.86 13.64 18.71
CA SER A 224 -1.38 13.36 17.37
C SER A 224 -1.82 14.67 16.71
N ALA A 225 -1.44 14.85 15.46
CA ALA A 225 -1.75 16.03 14.66
C ALA A 225 -2.36 15.63 13.31
N CYS A 226 -3.10 14.53 13.30
CA CYS A 226 -3.81 14.03 12.12
C CYS A 226 -4.95 14.98 11.74
N ALA A 227 -4.92 15.48 10.50
CA ALA A 227 -5.90 16.43 9.99
C ALA A 227 -7.10 15.77 9.29
N ALA A 228 -6.91 14.55 8.74
CA ALA A 228 -7.93 13.81 8.00
C ALA A 228 -7.70 12.30 8.17
N CYS A 229 -8.17 11.74 9.30
CA CYS A 229 -8.03 10.31 9.57
C CYS A 229 -9.01 9.50 8.72
N LYS A 230 -8.51 8.83 7.68
CA LYS A 230 -9.19 7.65 7.10
C LYS A 230 -9.23 6.55 8.15
N LEU A 231 -10.34 5.80 8.22
CA LEU A 231 -10.55 4.72 9.20
C LEU A 231 -9.39 3.71 9.25
N ALA A 232 -8.87 3.29 8.08
CA ALA A 232 -7.67 2.47 7.95
C ALA A 232 -6.53 3.22 7.29
N CYS A 233 -6.07 4.27 7.97
CA CYS A 233 -4.88 4.99 7.57
C CYS A 233 -3.62 4.15 7.76
N MET A 234 -2.85 3.98 6.69
CA MET A 234 -1.57 3.26 6.70
C MET A 234 -0.53 3.86 7.65
N ASP A 235 -0.60 5.16 7.98
CA ASP A 235 0.30 5.80 8.97
C ASP A 235 -0.07 5.45 10.43
N ILE A 236 -1.29 4.99 10.69
CA ILE A 236 -1.75 4.56 12.03
C ILE A 236 -1.42 3.07 12.21
N ASP A 237 -1.93 2.25 11.29
CA ASP A 237 -1.71 0.81 11.27
C ASP A 237 -1.63 0.32 9.81
N ALA A 238 -0.39 0.20 9.33
CA ALA A 238 -0.10 -0.28 7.99
C ALA A 238 -0.61 -1.72 7.75
N GLU A 239 -0.59 -2.57 8.77
CA GLU A 239 -1.02 -3.96 8.64
C GLU A 239 -2.54 -4.04 8.52
N ARG A 240 -3.28 -3.25 9.29
CA ARG A 240 -4.73 -3.14 9.15
C ARG A 240 -5.12 -2.65 7.76
N SER A 241 -4.52 -1.56 7.30
CA SER A 241 -4.77 -0.98 5.98
C SER A 241 -4.53 -2.00 4.86
N TYR A 242 -3.48 -2.82 5.01
CA TYR A 242 -3.21 -3.92 4.09
C TYR A 242 -4.33 -4.96 4.04
N TRP A 243 -4.76 -5.49 5.19
CA TRP A 243 -5.78 -6.55 5.23
C TRP A 243 -7.16 -6.08 4.76
N GLU A 244 -7.53 -4.83 5.03
CA GLU A 244 -8.80 -4.26 4.56
C GLU A 244 -8.84 -4.09 3.03
N GLU A 245 -7.71 -3.75 2.41
CA GLU A 245 -7.65 -3.43 0.99
C GLU A 245 -7.14 -4.60 0.12
N ILE A 246 -6.69 -5.71 0.71
CA ILE A 246 -5.95 -6.79 0.03
C ILE A 246 -6.65 -7.36 -1.22
N ASN A 247 -7.99 -7.43 -1.19
CA ASN A 247 -8.78 -7.99 -2.28
C ASN A 247 -9.23 -6.96 -3.33
N GLN A 248 -8.94 -5.67 -3.11
CA GLN A 248 -9.37 -4.63 -4.03
C GLN A 248 -8.67 -4.78 -5.39
N PRO A 249 -9.38 -4.51 -6.50
CA PRO A 249 -8.83 -4.67 -7.85
C PRO A 249 -7.59 -3.79 -8.07
N ASN A 250 -7.57 -2.57 -7.52
CA ASN A 250 -6.44 -1.65 -7.64
C ASN A 250 -5.17 -2.19 -6.94
N ARG A 251 -5.32 -2.92 -5.83
CA ARG A 251 -4.20 -3.60 -5.16
C ARG A 251 -3.65 -4.74 -6.01
N LYS A 252 -4.52 -5.54 -6.64
CA LYS A 252 -4.08 -6.61 -7.55
C LYS A 252 -3.35 -6.06 -8.76
N LEU A 253 -3.90 -5.01 -9.38
CA LEU A 253 -3.25 -4.30 -10.48
C LEU A 253 -1.85 -3.84 -10.05
N LEU A 254 -1.75 -3.16 -8.90
CA LEU A 254 -0.47 -2.70 -8.36
C LEU A 254 0.57 -3.82 -8.30
N TYR A 255 0.32 -4.89 -7.55
CA TYR A 255 1.33 -5.92 -7.30
C TYR A 255 1.71 -6.68 -8.57
N TYR A 256 0.73 -7.05 -9.39
CA TYR A 256 0.99 -7.88 -10.57
C TYR A 256 1.59 -7.08 -11.73
N ALA A 257 1.07 -5.87 -11.99
CA ALA A 257 1.63 -5.00 -13.02
C ALA A 257 3.03 -4.52 -12.63
N TYR A 258 3.31 -4.28 -11.34
CA TYR A 258 4.63 -3.83 -10.90
C TYR A 258 5.74 -4.86 -11.15
N VAL A 259 5.48 -6.17 -10.98
CA VAL A 259 6.47 -7.20 -11.34
C VAL A 259 6.81 -7.10 -12.83
N GLY A 260 5.79 -6.99 -13.68
CA GLY A 260 5.96 -6.78 -15.11
C GLY A 260 6.67 -5.48 -15.46
N LEU A 261 6.40 -4.40 -14.71
CA LEU A 261 7.04 -3.10 -14.85
C LEU A 261 8.54 -3.17 -14.53
N VAL A 262 8.92 -3.85 -13.45
CA VAL A 262 10.33 -4.06 -13.06
C VAL A 262 11.06 -4.89 -14.12
N ILE A 263 10.44 -5.98 -14.59
CA ILE A 263 11.01 -6.81 -15.66
C ILE A 263 11.20 -5.97 -16.93
N GLY A 264 10.16 -5.26 -17.38
CA GLY A 264 10.22 -4.42 -18.59
C GLY A 264 11.27 -3.32 -18.50
N PHE A 265 11.41 -2.69 -17.34
CA PHE A 265 12.41 -1.65 -17.10
C PHE A 265 13.82 -2.18 -17.38
N TYR A 266 14.17 -3.36 -16.88
CA TYR A 266 15.50 -3.94 -17.09
C TYR A 266 15.68 -4.60 -18.46
N VAL A 267 14.66 -5.31 -18.94
CA VAL A 267 14.68 -5.94 -20.27
C VAL A 267 14.86 -4.91 -21.38
N TYR A 268 14.31 -3.70 -21.22
CA TYR A 268 14.46 -2.64 -22.21
C TYR A 268 15.92 -2.28 -22.49
N PHE A 269 16.82 -2.31 -21.49
CA PHE A 269 18.25 -2.08 -21.73
C PHE A 269 18.87 -3.10 -22.70
N GLY A 270 18.45 -4.37 -22.61
CA GLY A 270 18.87 -5.41 -23.55
C GLY A 270 18.27 -5.23 -24.93
N LEU A 271 16.97 -4.94 -25.01
CA LEU A 271 16.26 -4.70 -26.27
C LEU A 271 16.77 -3.44 -27.01
N TYR A 272 17.23 -2.44 -26.28
CA TYR A 272 17.73 -1.19 -26.85
C TYR A 272 19.19 -1.31 -27.33
N SER A 273 20.05 -1.96 -26.54
CA SER A 273 21.47 -2.11 -26.85
C SER A 273 21.79 -3.28 -27.79
N GLY A 274 20.89 -4.26 -27.91
CA GLY A 274 21.18 -5.52 -28.59
C GLY A 274 22.08 -6.48 -27.82
N ASN A 275 22.42 -6.14 -26.57
CA ASN A 275 23.39 -6.88 -25.78
C ASN A 275 22.90 -7.03 -24.32
N TRP A 276 22.62 -8.25 -23.90
CA TRP A 276 22.18 -8.54 -22.54
C TRP A 276 23.25 -8.26 -21.47
N ASN A 277 24.52 -8.22 -21.85
CA ASN A 277 25.63 -7.84 -20.98
C ASN A 277 25.82 -6.31 -20.87
N PHE A 278 25.05 -5.52 -21.61
CA PHE A 278 25.11 -4.05 -21.54
C PHE A 278 24.80 -3.57 -20.12
N LEU A 279 23.74 -4.11 -19.53
CA LEU A 279 23.35 -3.76 -18.17
C LEU A 279 24.39 -4.23 -17.14
N SER A 280 24.97 -5.43 -17.30
CA SER A 280 25.95 -5.99 -16.35
C SER A 280 27.29 -5.26 -16.37
N ALA A 281 27.63 -4.57 -17.46
CA ALA A 281 28.79 -3.69 -17.54
C ALA A 281 28.64 -2.39 -16.74
N GLY A 282 27.44 -2.07 -16.22
CA GLY A 282 27.18 -0.82 -15.50
C GLY A 282 27.34 0.43 -16.37
N VAL A 283 27.34 0.25 -17.69
CA VAL A 283 27.43 1.33 -18.68
C VAL A 283 26.02 1.67 -19.12
N TRP A 284 25.50 2.74 -18.55
CA TRP A 284 24.19 3.33 -18.84
C TRP A 284 24.30 4.81 -19.21
N ASN A 285 25.51 5.27 -19.57
CA ASN A 285 25.74 6.63 -20.01
C ASN A 285 25.63 6.70 -21.54
N GLU A 286 24.47 7.10 -22.05
CA GLU A 286 24.38 7.55 -23.43
C GLU A 286 24.85 9.00 -23.48
N THR A 287 25.72 9.33 -24.43
CA THR A 287 26.34 10.67 -24.54
C THR A 287 25.33 11.77 -24.89
N ASN A 288 24.14 11.44 -25.43
CA ASN A 288 23.14 12.46 -25.80
C ASN A 288 21.69 11.93 -25.89
N GLN A 289 21.02 11.71 -24.75
CA GLN A 289 19.69 11.07 -24.71
C GLN A 289 18.62 11.84 -25.52
N LEU A 290 18.62 13.18 -25.46
CA LEU A 290 17.66 14.04 -26.17
C LEU A 290 17.70 13.84 -27.69
N ALA A 291 18.91 13.75 -28.25
CA ALA A 291 19.10 13.56 -29.70
C ALA A 291 18.63 12.17 -30.16
N THR A 292 18.66 11.17 -29.27
CA THR A 292 18.29 9.79 -29.58
C THR A 292 16.80 9.48 -29.44
N LEU A 293 15.96 10.43 -29.00
CA LEU A 293 14.53 10.18 -28.74
C LEU A 293 13.76 9.67 -29.98
N LEU A 294 14.10 10.19 -31.16
CA LEU A 294 13.48 9.79 -32.43
C LEU A 294 14.25 8.67 -33.15
N SER A 295 15.42 8.29 -32.63
CA SER A 295 16.20 7.18 -33.17
C SER A 295 15.54 5.82 -32.88
N PRO A 296 15.89 4.76 -33.63
CA PRO A 296 15.44 3.40 -33.37
C PRO A 296 15.60 2.99 -31.90
N GLY A 297 14.48 2.63 -31.27
CA GLY A 297 14.39 2.28 -29.86
C GLY A 297 14.55 0.79 -29.57
N PHE A 298 14.67 -0.04 -30.61
CA PHE A 298 14.90 -1.48 -30.51
C PHE A 298 16.02 -1.90 -31.45
N TYR A 299 16.88 -2.77 -30.96
CA TYR A 299 17.93 -3.43 -31.71
C TYR A 299 17.88 -4.93 -31.39
N ILE A 300 17.37 -5.73 -32.32
CA ILE A 300 17.10 -7.16 -32.11
C ILE A 300 17.75 -7.94 -33.24
N ASN A 301 18.51 -8.99 -32.91
CA ASN A 301 19.19 -9.87 -33.87
C ASN A 301 20.06 -9.11 -34.90
N GLY A 302 20.76 -8.06 -34.47
CA GLY A 302 21.63 -7.27 -35.34
C GLY A 302 20.91 -6.22 -36.19
N VAL A 303 19.60 -6.07 -36.05
CA VAL A 303 18.79 -5.13 -36.85
C VAL A 303 18.13 -4.08 -35.96
N ALA A 304 18.30 -2.81 -36.32
CA ALA A 304 17.58 -1.70 -35.71
C ALA A 304 16.15 -1.62 -36.27
N ILE A 305 15.16 -1.73 -35.39
CA ILE A 305 13.75 -1.65 -35.79
C ILE A 305 13.33 -0.18 -35.83
N PRO A 306 12.68 0.31 -36.90
CA PRO A 306 12.36 1.73 -37.10
C PRO A 306 11.19 2.21 -36.22
N ILE A 307 11.15 1.82 -34.95
CA ILE A 307 10.22 2.33 -33.94
C ILE A 307 11.01 3.31 -33.06
N PRO A 308 10.63 4.59 -33.01
CA PRO A 308 11.32 5.59 -32.19
C PRO A 308 11.41 5.20 -30.71
N LYS A 309 12.52 5.55 -30.04
CA LYS A 309 12.72 5.36 -28.59
C LYS A 309 11.53 5.86 -27.76
N LEU A 310 10.99 7.02 -28.14
CA LEU A 310 9.81 7.65 -27.52
C LEU A 310 8.59 6.72 -27.45
N ILE A 311 8.42 5.83 -28.43
CA ILE A 311 7.32 4.85 -28.49
C ILE A 311 7.76 3.49 -27.95
N ALA A 312 8.99 3.07 -28.24
CA ALA A 312 9.54 1.78 -27.83
C ALA A 312 9.55 1.59 -26.31
N VAL A 313 9.91 2.64 -25.54
CA VAL A 313 9.92 2.61 -24.08
C VAL A 313 8.52 2.36 -23.49
N PRO A 314 7.50 3.22 -23.73
CA PRO A 314 6.17 3.00 -23.18
C PRO A 314 5.53 1.72 -23.71
N LEU A 315 5.79 1.33 -24.95
CA LEU A 315 5.32 0.07 -25.51
C LEU A 315 5.85 -1.13 -24.72
N THR A 316 7.15 -1.16 -24.44
CA THR A 316 7.79 -2.22 -23.66
C THR A 316 7.21 -2.27 -22.25
N LEU A 317 7.18 -1.14 -21.55
CA LEU A 317 6.68 -1.09 -20.17
C LEU A 317 5.19 -1.44 -20.08
N THR A 318 4.37 -1.00 -21.03
CA THR A 318 2.93 -1.34 -21.07
C THR A 318 2.74 -2.81 -21.34
N PHE A 319 3.45 -3.38 -22.31
CA PHE A 319 3.37 -4.79 -22.66
C PHE A 319 3.76 -5.68 -21.49
N THR A 320 4.92 -5.44 -20.87
CA THR A 320 5.39 -6.28 -19.76
C THR A 320 4.55 -6.10 -18.50
N SER A 321 4.09 -4.89 -18.20
CA SER A 321 3.16 -4.63 -17.07
C SER A 321 1.82 -5.33 -17.29
N GLY A 322 1.27 -5.25 -18.50
CA GLY A 322 0.05 -5.96 -18.88
C GLY A 322 0.20 -7.48 -18.80
N ALA A 323 1.31 -8.02 -19.30
CA ALA A 323 1.64 -9.43 -19.20
C ALA A 323 1.77 -9.88 -17.73
N GLY A 324 2.48 -9.10 -16.91
CA GLY A 324 2.59 -9.34 -15.46
C GLY A 324 1.23 -9.36 -14.76
N TYR A 325 0.34 -8.43 -15.12
CA TYR A 325 -1.03 -8.38 -14.62
C TYR A 325 -1.84 -9.63 -15.01
N VAL A 326 -1.84 -10.01 -16.29
CA VAL A 326 -2.57 -11.20 -16.78
C VAL A 326 -2.04 -12.49 -16.15
N ILE A 327 -0.71 -12.65 -16.09
CA ILE A 327 -0.06 -13.80 -15.45
C ILE A 327 -0.40 -13.85 -13.96
N GLY A 328 -0.37 -12.71 -13.27
CA GLY A 328 -0.74 -12.61 -11.85
C GLY A 328 -2.18 -13.04 -11.57
N LEU A 329 -3.14 -12.54 -12.37
CA LEU A 329 -4.55 -12.96 -12.28
C LEU A 329 -4.73 -14.44 -12.59
N TRP A 330 -4.02 -14.95 -13.61
CA TRP A 330 -4.03 -16.36 -13.96
C TRP A 330 -3.50 -17.22 -12.80
N ALA A 331 -2.37 -16.83 -12.18
CA ALA A 331 -1.78 -17.53 -11.05
C ALA A 331 -2.69 -17.49 -9.83
N GLU A 332 -3.30 -16.33 -9.52
CA GLU A 332 -4.28 -16.17 -8.45
C GLU A 332 -5.45 -17.15 -8.59
N LYS A 333 -6.04 -17.19 -9.80
CA LYS A 333 -7.17 -18.08 -10.09
C LYS A 333 -6.81 -19.54 -9.92
N HIS A 334 -5.62 -19.95 -10.39
CA HIS A 334 -5.14 -21.33 -10.27
C HIS A 334 -4.82 -21.71 -8.83
N LEU A 335 -4.11 -20.86 -8.09
CA LEU A 335 -3.75 -21.11 -6.70
C LEU A 335 -4.98 -21.15 -5.79
N LYS A 336 -5.98 -20.27 -5.98
CA LYS A 336 -7.24 -20.32 -5.22
C LYS A 336 -8.04 -21.58 -5.53
N ARG A 337 -8.06 -22.04 -6.79
CA ARG A 337 -8.70 -23.32 -7.15
C ARG A 337 -7.98 -24.51 -6.56
N TYR A 338 -6.64 -24.52 -6.60
CA TYR A 338 -5.83 -25.58 -6.04
C TYR A 338 -5.97 -25.65 -4.51
N ASN A 339 -6.02 -24.49 -3.84
CA ASN A 339 -6.21 -24.39 -2.39
C ASN A 339 -7.51 -25.06 -1.92
N LYS A 340 -8.59 -25.00 -2.72
CA LYS A 340 -9.87 -25.68 -2.41
C LYS A 340 -9.78 -27.21 -2.38
N ARG A 341 -8.71 -27.81 -2.90
CA ARG A 341 -8.51 -29.27 -2.90
C ARG A 341 -7.92 -29.79 -1.58
N PHE A 342 -7.41 -28.93 -0.71
CA PHE A 342 -6.87 -29.35 0.59
C PHE A 342 -7.99 -29.58 1.61
N LYS A 343 -7.76 -30.50 2.55
CA LYS A 343 -8.68 -30.77 3.68
C LYS A 343 -8.97 -29.52 4.53
N HIS A 344 -7.94 -28.68 4.71
CA HIS A 344 -8.05 -27.40 5.41
C HIS A 344 -7.58 -26.29 4.46
N PRO A 345 -8.48 -25.76 3.61
CA PRO A 345 -8.13 -24.69 2.68
C PRO A 345 -7.79 -23.42 3.45
N LEU A 346 -6.77 -22.70 2.99
CA LEU A 346 -6.44 -21.37 3.50
C LEU A 346 -7.54 -20.37 3.12
N SER A 347 -7.67 -19.28 3.88
CA SER A 347 -8.56 -18.19 3.50
C SER A 347 -8.07 -17.50 2.21
N ASN A 348 -9.01 -16.91 1.46
CA ASN A 348 -8.68 -16.23 0.21
C ASN A 348 -7.65 -15.10 0.42
N ASP A 349 -7.76 -14.38 1.54
CA ASP A 349 -6.87 -13.29 1.92
C ASP A 349 -5.45 -13.80 2.19
N HIS A 350 -5.33 -14.96 2.85
CA HIS A 350 -4.03 -15.57 3.09
C HIS A 350 -3.36 -16.04 1.79
N VAL A 351 -4.13 -16.67 0.89
CA VAL A 351 -3.62 -17.05 -0.45
C VAL A 351 -3.18 -15.80 -1.22
N GLN A 352 -3.99 -14.74 -1.22
CA GLN A 352 -3.66 -13.47 -1.87
C GLN A 352 -2.36 -12.87 -1.31
N SER A 353 -2.22 -12.85 0.01
CA SER A 353 -1.05 -12.31 0.69
C SER A 353 0.24 -13.06 0.35
N ARG A 354 0.17 -14.39 0.20
CA ARG A 354 1.32 -15.20 -0.25
C ARG A 354 1.73 -14.85 -1.67
N ILE A 355 0.77 -14.68 -2.58
CA ILE A 355 1.07 -14.28 -3.96
C ILE A 355 1.72 -12.89 -3.99
N PHE A 356 1.20 -11.93 -3.24
CA PHE A 356 1.81 -10.60 -3.12
C PHE A 356 3.22 -10.67 -2.53
N SER A 357 3.44 -11.51 -1.52
CA SER A 357 4.77 -11.72 -0.94
C SER A 357 5.77 -12.30 -1.95
N VAL A 358 5.35 -13.24 -2.80
CA VAL A 358 6.18 -13.77 -3.90
C VAL A 358 6.47 -12.69 -4.94
N ALA A 359 5.46 -11.90 -5.32
CA ALA A 359 5.62 -10.80 -6.25
C ALA A 359 6.67 -9.77 -5.74
N THR A 360 6.57 -9.36 -4.48
CA THR A 360 7.54 -8.48 -3.82
C THR A 360 8.93 -9.11 -3.78
N PHE A 361 9.04 -10.39 -3.43
CA PHE A 361 10.33 -11.11 -3.38
C PHE A 361 11.00 -11.15 -4.76
N ILE A 362 10.25 -11.44 -5.82
CA ILE A 362 10.76 -11.43 -7.21
C ILE A 362 11.22 -10.01 -7.58
N ALA A 363 10.36 -9.00 -7.38
CA ALA A 363 10.68 -7.63 -7.73
C ALA A 363 11.92 -7.10 -7.00
N PHE A 364 12.05 -7.40 -5.70
CA PHE A 364 13.21 -7.02 -4.88
C PHE A 364 14.48 -7.66 -5.40
N ASN A 365 14.48 -8.98 -5.65
CA ASN A 365 15.67 -9.68 -6.12
C ASN A 365 16.06 -9.26 -7.55
N LEU A 366 15.10 -8.99 -8.44
CA LEU A 366 15.38 -8.43 -9.76
C LEU A 366 16.05 -7.05 -9.67
N LEU A 367 15.56 -6.16 -8.81
CA LEU A 367 16.18 -4.84 -8.58
C LEU A 367 17.65 -4.97 -8.14
N PHE A 368 17.95 -5.89 -7.23
CA PHE A 368 19.31 -6.08 -6.73
C PHE A 368 20.22 -6.75 -7.75
N PHE A 369 19.73 -7.78 -8.45
CA PHE A 369 20.53 -8.53 -9.41
C PHE A 369 20.78 -7.73 -10.70
N LEU A 370 19.75 -7.06 -11.23
CA LEU A 370 19.81 -6.33 -12.51
C LEU A 370 20.16 -4.85 -12.34
N GLY A 371 19.84 -4.23 -11.19
CA GLY A 371 20.10 -2.80 -10.95
C GLY A 371 21.32 -2.53 -10.09
N VAL A 372 21.34 -3.08 -8.86
CA VAL A 372 22.39 -2.75 -7.88
C VAL A 372 23.72 -3.35 -8.27
N ARG A 373 23.76 -4.65 -8.54
CA ARG A 373 25.02 -5.38 -8.81
C ARG A 373 25.85 -4.74 -9.93
N PRO A 374 25.27 -4.32 -11.08
CA PRO A 374 26.06 -3.64 -12.09
C PRO A 374 26.52 -2.23 -11.70
N THR A 375 25.78 -1.53 -10.83
CA THR A 375 26.19 -0.20 -10.32
C THR A 375 27.48 -0.31 -9.53
N ILE A 376 27.58 -1.32 -8.67
CA ILE A 376 28.68 -1.50 -7.71
C ILE A 376 29.88 -2.24 -8.32
N GLY A 377 29.95 -2.36 -9.65
CA GLY A 377 30.99 -3.09 -10.36
C GLY A 377 32.42 -2.59 -10.11
N TYR A 378 32.59 -1.37 -9.60
CA TYR A 378 33.88 -0.81 -9.22
C TYR A 378 34.43 -1.35 -7.88
N PHE A 379 33.58 -1.94 -7.03
CA PHE A 379 34.04 -2.60 -5.80
C PHE A 379 34.69 -3.96 -6.09
N PRO A 380 35.56 -4.47 -5.21
CA PRO A 380 36.08 -5.84 -5.30
C PRO A 380 34.96 -6.89 -5.36
N PRO A 381 35.16 -8.02 -6.07
CA PRO A 381 34.14 -9.07 -6.21
C PRO A 381 33.58 -9.58 -4.88
N LEU A 382 34.40 -9.63 -3.83
CA LEU A 382 33.97 -10.00 -2.49
C LEU A 382 32.86 -9.07 -1.96
N ILE A 383 33.04 -7.76 -2.07
CA ILE A 383 32.05 -6.77 -1.59
C ILE A 383 30.77 -6.85 -2.42
N GLN A 384 30.89 -6.98 -3.74
CA GLN A 384 29.72 -7.15 -4.62
C GLN A 384 28.89 -8.38 -4.24
N ASN A 385 29.57 -9.51 -4.01
CA ASN A 385 28.93 -10.74 -3.59
C ASN A 385 28.31 -10.59 -2.20
N LEU A 386 29.00 -10.00 -1.22
CA LEU A 386 28.45 -9.77 0.12
C LEU A 386 27.17 -8.94 0.09
N ILE A 387 27.12 -7.86 -0.71
CA ILE A 387 25.91 -7.04 -0.87
C ILE A 387 24.78 -7.87 -1.50
N ALA A 388 25.07 -8.68 -2.52
CA ALA A 388 24.08 -9.55 -3.14
C ALA A 388 23.56 -10.62 -2.18
N TRP A 389 24.43 -11.29 -1.43
CA TRP A 389 24.06 -12.29 -0.41
C TRP A 389 23.23 -11.66 0.71
N ALA A 390 23.61 -10.46 1.18
CA ALA A 390 22.84 -9.73 2.17
C ALA A 390 21.44 -9.37 1.66
N ALA A 391 21.31 -8.91 0.41
CA ALA A 391 20.02 -8.61 -0.20
C ALA A 391 19.12 -9.86 -0.30
N VAL A 392 19.67 -10.98 -0.79
CA VAL A 392 18.94 -12.25 -0.86
C VAL A 392 18.50 -12.67 0.55
N LEU A 393 19.41 -12.69 1.52
CA LEU A 393 19.10 -13.03 2.91
C LEU A 393 18.00 -12.14 3.50
N CYS A 394 18.08 -10.83 3.32
CA CYS A 394 17.05 -9.89 3.78
C CYS A 394 15.68 -10.21 3.17
N SER A 395 15.63 -10.43 1.84
CA SER A 395 14.39 -10.77 1.16
C SER A 395 13.82 -12.14 1.56
N SER A 396 14.68 -13.13 1.82
CA SER A 396 14.32 -14.46 2.31
C SER A 396 13.76 -14.41 3.73
N LEU A 397 14.40 -13.67 4.64
CA LEU A 397 13.89 -13.48 6.00
C LEU A 397 12.54 -12.75 5.98
N TRP A 398 12.41 -11.75 5.12
CA TRP A 398 11.17 -11.01 4.96
C TRP A 398 10.03 -11.90 4.42
N ILE A 399 10.26 -12.68 3.35
CA ILE A 399 9.21 -13.53 2.79
C ILE A 399 8.80 -14.62 3.79
N VAL A 400 9.73 -15.22 4.55
CA VAL A 400 9.40 -16.21 5.60
C VAL A 400 8.52 -15.59 6.69
N LYS A 401 8.81 -14.36 7.11
CA LYS A 401 7.97 -13.62 8.06
C LYS A 401 6.58 -13.36 7.48
N SER A 402 6.50 -12.83 6.27
CA SER A 402 5.23 -12.48 5.59
C SER A 402 4.39 -13.72 5.26
N TRP A 403 5.01 -14.85 4.92
CA TRP A 403 4.33 -16.11 4.57
C TRP A 403 3.43 -16.64 5.68
N ASN A 404 3.87 -16.45 6.92
CA ASN A 404 3.20 -16.89 8.14
C ASN A 404 2.25 -15.83 8.74
N ARG A 405 2.02 -14.73 8.02
CA ARG A 405 1.07 -13.68 8.40
C ARG A 405 -0.28 -13.92 7.72
N SER A 406 -1.36 -13.66 8.45
CA SER A 406 -2.73 -13.78 7.95
C SER A 406 -3.64 -12.79 8.66
N ALA A 407 -4.77 -12.44 8.03
CA ALA A 407 -5.78 -11.56 8.61
C ALA A 407 -6.34 -12.13 9.94
N GLU A 408 -6.52 -13.46 10.04
CA GLU A 408 -7.02 -14.08 11.28
C GLU A 408 -5.98 -14.00 12.40
N ARG A 409 -4.68 -14.12 12.07
CA ARG A 409 -3.61 -13.94 13.06
C ARG A 409 -3.54 -12.49 13.55
N TYR A 410 -3.67 -11.52 12.64
CA TYR A 410 -3.76 -10.11 13.00
C TYR A 410 -4.94 -9.83 13.94
N ALA A 411 -6.15 -10.29 13.58
CA ALA A 411 -7.35 -10.11 14.40
C ALA A 411 -7.19 -10.76 15.79
N ARG A 412 -6.66 -11.99 15.87
CA ARG A 412 -6.39 -12.65 17.16
C ARG A 412 -5.39 -11.88 18.03
N GLU A 413 -4.34 -11.33 17.45
CA GLU A 413 -3.37 -10.52 18.19
C GLU A 413 -3.99 -9.21 18.70
N ARG A 414 -4.79 -8.52 17.88
CA ARG A 414 -5.50 -7.29 18.27
C ARG A 414 -6.44 -7.59 19.44
N ASP A 415 -7.32 -8.55 19.23
CA ASP A 415 -8.38 -8.91 20.16
C ASP A 415 -7.82 -9.44 21.48
N GLY A 416 -6.78 -10.27 21.43
CA GLY A 416 -6.10 -10.75 22.63
C GLY A 416 -5.46 -9.62 23.44
N ASN A 417 -4.93 -8.59 22.80
CA ASN A 417 -4.40 -7.42 23.51
C ASN A 417 -5.51 -6.56 24.13
N LEU A 418 -6.64 -6.38 23.44
CA LEU A 418 -7.80 -5.69 24.01
C LEU A 418 -8.32 -6.44 25.24
N LEU A 419 -8.46 -7.76 25.12
CA LEU A 419 -8.88 -8.64 26.21
C LEU A 419 -7.90 -8.57 27.40
N ARG A 420 -6.59 -8.66 27.15
CA ARG A 420 -5.57 -8.57 28.20
C ARG A 420 -5.70 -7.27 29.01
N ARG A 421 -5.91 -6.14 28.33
CA ARG A 421 -6.06 -4.84 29.00
C ARG A 421 -7.28 -4.78 29.88
N GLN A 422 -8.40 -5.31 29.41
CA GLN A 422 -9.64 -5.31 30.17
C GLN A 422 -9.56 -6.25 31.36
N LEU A 423 -8.90 -7.41 31.21
CA LEU A 423 -8.58 -8.29 32.34
C LEU A 423 -7.69 -7.60 33.37
N GLY A 424 -6.65 -6.87 32.95
CA GLY A 424 -5.77 -6.13 33.85
C GLY A 424 -6.42 -4.93 34.55
N LYS A 425 -7.61 -4.47 34.13
CA LYS A 425 -8.38 -3.44 34.83
C LYS A 425 -9.22 -4.01 35.98
N LEU A 426 -9.34 -5.33 36.07
CA LEU A 426 -10.09 -5.99 37.13
C LEU A 426 -9.20 -6.12 38.37
N ASP A 427 -9.80 -5.87 39.54
CA ASP A 427 -9.16 -6.03 40.84
C ASP A 427 -9.15 -7.51 41.26
N ILE A 428 -8.52 -8.35 40.42
CA ILE A 428 -8.39 -9.79 40.63
C ILE A 428 -6.90 -10.11 40.60
N ASP A 429 -6.41 -10.78 41.64
CA ASP A 429 -5.04 -11.28 41.66
C ASP A 429 -4.94 -12.55 40.79
N PHE A 430 -4.55 -12.36 39.53
CA PHE A 430 -4.38 -13.44 38.56
C PHE A 430 -3.17 -14.33 38.85
N SER A 431 -2.23 -13.91 39.71
CA SER A 431 -1.02 -14.69 40.01
C SER A 431 -1.33 -16.07 40.59
N GLN A 432 -2.42 -16.16 41.36
CA GLN A 432 -2.91 -17.40 41.98
C GLN A 432 -3.47 -18.39 40.95
N PHE A 433 -4.03 -17.89 39.84
CA PHE A 433 -4.64 -18.70 38.79
C PHE A 433 -3.67 -19.07 37.65
N LEU A 434 -2.51 -18.40 37.60
CA LEU A 434 -1.56 -18.49 36.49
C LEU A 434 -0.23 -19.12 36.90
N GLU A 435 -0.18 -19.80 38.07
CA GLU A 435 1.02 -20.48 38.58
C GLU A 435 2.25 -19.56 38.60
N GLY A 436 2.05 -18.27 38.94
CA GLY A 436 3.11 -17.27 38.97
C GLY A 436 3.45 -16.58 37.63
N ARG A 437 2.80 -16.95 36.52
CA ARG A 437 2.91 -16.21 35.25
C ARG A 437 2.09 -14.93 35.27
N SER A 438 2.57 -13.88 34.61
CA SER A 438 1.82 -12.64 34.48
C SER A 438 0.86 -12.64 33.28
N LEU A 439 -0.12 -11.73 33.28
CA LEU A 439 -1.08 -11.57 32.17
C LEU A 439 -0.40 -11.28 30.82
N GLU A 440 0.76 -10.63 30.86
CA GLU A 440 1.57 -10.24 29.70
C GLU A 440 2.16 -11.45 28.96
N GLU A 441 2.43 -12.54 29.67
CA GLU A 441 3.06 -13.75 29.13
C GLU A 441 2.08 -14.70 28.43
N LEU A 442 0.78 -14.49 28.60
CA LEU A 442 -0.25 -15.35 28.02
C LEU A 442 -0.45 -15.10 26.54
N LYS A 443 -0.59 -16.18 25.76
CA LYS A 443 -0.97 -16.09 24.34
C LYS A 443 -2.44 -15.68 24.20
N PRO A 444 -2.87 -15.11 23.04
CA PRO A 444 -4.27 -14.73 22.84
C PRO A 444 -5.27 -15.83 23.15
N ASP A 445 -5.01 -17.07 22.73
CA ASP A 445 -5.92 -18.20 22.99
C ASP A 445 -5.96 -18.61 24.47
N GLU A 446 -4.85 -18.44 25.21
CA GLU A 446 -4.82 -18.67 26.66
C GLU A 446 -5.62 -17.58 27.42
N LEU A 447 -5.56 -16.32 26.95
CA LEU A 447 -6.38 -15.24 27.51
C LEU A 447 -7.88 -15.49 27.30
N TYR A 448 -8.27 -16.02 26.15
CA TYR A 448 -9.67 -16.42 25.90
C TYR A 448 -10.10 -17.58 26.79
N ALA A 449 -9.23 -18.56 27.03
CA ALA A 449 -9.51 -19.66 27.95
C ALA A 449 -9.67 -19.12 29.38
N LEU A 450 -8.76 -18.26 29.83
CA LEU A 450 -8.81 -17.61 31.14
C LEU A 450 -10.13 -16.84 31.33
N ALA A 451 -10.50 -16.00 30.36
CA ALA A 451 -11.74 -15.22 30.40
C ALA A 451 -13.01 -16.09 30.46
N ARG A 452 -12.95 -17.35 30.00
CA ARG A 452 -14.07 -18.29 30.01
C ARG A 452 -14.14 -19.14 31.28
N VAL A 453 -12.99 -19.46 31.87
CA VAL A 453 -12.87 -20.43 32.97
C VAL A 453 -12.89 -19.77 34.34
N LEU A 454 -12.61 -18.46 34.43
CA LEU A 454 -12.60 -17.75 35.71
C LEU A 454 -13.94 -17.91 36.45
N PRO A 455 -13.96 -18.54 37.65
CA PRO A 455 -15.18 -18.87 38.36
C PRO A 455 -15.99 -17.63 38.80
N SER A 456 -15.34 -16.48 38.93
CA SER A 456 -15.96 -15.19 39.28
C SER A 456 -16.61 -14.46 38.09
N PHE A 457 -16.45 -14.96 36.85
CA PHE A 457 -17.00 -14.35 35.65
C PHE A 457 -18.46 -14.77 35.40
N THR A 458 -19.38 -14.22 36.20
CA THR A 458 -20.81 -14.26 35.87
C THR A 458 -21.07 -13.61 34.51
N SER A 459 -22.22 -13.92 33.91
CA SER A 459 -22.63 -13.36 32.60
C SER A 459 -22.48 -11.83 32.54
N GLN A 460 -22.74 -11.15 33.67
CA GLN A 460 -22.66 -9.71 33.81
C GLN A 460 -21.22 -9.17 33.72
N TYR A 461 -20.24 -9.83 34.33
CA TYR A 461 -18.82 -9.43 34.21
C TYR A 461 -18.29 -9.62 32.79
N ARG A 462 -18.70 -10.67 32.08
CA ARG A 462 -18.35 -10.88 30.66
C ARG A 462 -18.90 -9.76 29.78
N LEU A 463 -20.12 -9.32 30.06
CA LEU A 463 -20.77 -8.24 29.32
C LEU A 463 -20.11 -6.88 29.61
N LEU A 464 -19.76 -6.60 30.87
CA LEU A 464 -19.03 -5.39 31.27
C LEU A 464 -17.62 -5.34 30.66
N MET A 465 -16.91 -6.46 30.66
CA MET A 465 -15.61 -6.55 30.00
C MET A 465 -15.75 -6.30 28.49
N TYR A 466 -16.74 -6.91 27.85
CA TYR A 466 -17.00 -6.72 26.42
C TYR A 466 -17.40 -5.28 26.08
N GLU A 467 -18.18 -4.61 26.91
CA GLU A 467 -18.46 -3.17 26.82
C GLU A 467 -17.15 -2.36 26.84
N GLY A 468 -16.24 -2.67 27.76
CA GLY A 468 -14.91 -2.07 27.83
C GLY A 468 -14.06 -2.31 26.57
N ILE A 469 -14.13 -3.51 25.99
CA ILE A 469 -13.43 -3.84 24.73
C ILE A 469 -13.99 -3.01 23.57
N LEU A 470 -15.33 -2.94 23.43
CA LEU A 470 -15.97 -2.16 22.37
C LEU A 470 -15.66 -0.68 22.52
N ARG A 471 -15.70 -0.14 23.74
CA ARG A 471 -15.31 1.24 24.02
C ARG A 471 -13.86 1.51 23.60
N ASP A 472 -12.90 0.69 24.03
CA ASP A 472 -11.49 0.84 23.66
C ASP A 472 -11.28 0.75 22.13
N ALA A 473 -12.01 -0.14 21.46
CA ALA A 473 -11.91 -0.33 20.01
C ALA A 473 -12.46 0.87 19.22
N LEU A 474 -13.61 1.41 19.63
CA LEU A 474 -14.22 2.61 19.05
C LEU A 474 -13.36 3.84 19.34
N GLU A 475 -12.82 3.98 20.55
CA GLU A 475 -11.89 5.07 20.90
C GLU A 475 -10.62 5.08 20.03
N GLN A 476 -10.12 3.89 19.67
CA GLN A 476 -8.97 3.73 18.77
C GLN A 476 -9.35 3.91 17.30
N GLN A 477 -10.63 4.15 16.98
CA GLN A 477 -11.17 4.16 15.61
C GLN A 477 -10.80 2.89 14.84
N THR A 478 -10.70 1.77 15.57
CA THR A 478 -10.31 0.49 14.98
C THR A 478 -11.45 -0.18 14.22
N VAL A 479 -12.69 0.23 14.46
CA VAL A 479 -13.90 -0.36 13.87
C VAL A 479 -15.01 0.70 13.78
N THR A 480 -15.85 0.64 12.74
CA THR A 480 -17.09 1.44 12.61
C THR A 480 -18.27 0.72 13.27
N LEU A 481 -19.40 1.42 13.45
CA LEU A 481 -20.64 0.79 13.92
C LEU A 481 -21.06 -0.37 12.99
N GLU A 482 -20.98 -0.17 11.67
CA GLU A 482 -21.37 -1.15 10.66
C GLU A 482 -20.47 -2.39 10.66
N ASP A 483 -19.17 -2.20 10.87
CA ASP A 483 -18.20 -3.31 10.88
C ASP A 483 -18.08 -3.99 12.26
N CYS A 484 -18.54 -3.36 13.34
CA CYS A 484 -18.42 -3.86 14.73
C CYS A 484 -18.95 -5.28 14.90
N GLN A 485 -20.11 -5.55 14.30
CA GLN A 485 -20.77 -6.85 14.41
C GLN A 485 -19.91 -7.97 13.81
N LYS A 486 -19.30 -7.72 12.64
CA LYS A 486 -18.44 -8.68 11.93
C LYS A 486 -17.06 -8.76 12.56
N ALA A 487 -16.47 -7.62 12.92
CA ALA A 487 -15.12 -7.50 13.46
C ALA A 487 -14.95 -8.21 14.81
N PHE A 488 -16.00 -8.23 15.65
CA PHE A 488 -15.98 -8.87 16.97
C PHE A 488 -16.76 -10.18 17.05
N GLN A 489 -17.27 -10.72 15.93
CA GLN A 489 -18.05 -11.95 15.92
C GLN A 489 -17.32 -13.13 16.59
N ALA A 490 -16.04 -13.34 16.25
CA ALA A 490 -15.24 -14.42 16.81
C ALA A 490 -15.03 -14.25 18.33
N MET A 491 -14.81 -13.02 18.80
CA MET A 491 -14.68 -12.71 20.22
C MET A 491 -16.00 -12.95 20.96
N ARG A 492 -17.12 -12.48 20.41
CA ARG A 492 -18.47 -12.70 20.97
C ARG A 492 -18.76 -14.19 21.17
N GLN A 493 -18.48 -15.00 20.15
CA GLN A 493 -18.65 -16.46 20.23
C GLN A 493 -17.78 -17.08 21.32
N LYS A 494 -16.51 -16.65 21.44
CA LYS A 494 -15.59 -17.14 22.49
C LYS A 494 -16.03 -16.74 23.91
N LEU A 495 -16.59 -15.54 24.08
CA LEU A 495 -17.09 -15.03 25.37
C LEU A 495 -18.53 -15.51 25.69
N GLY A 496 -19.21 -16.13 24.73
CA GLY A 496 -20.61 -16.56 24.88
C GLY A 496 -21.61 -15.40 24.89
N ILE A 497 -21.31 -14.32 24.16
CA ILE A 497 -22.15 -13.12 24.05
C ILE A 497 -23.04 -13.26 22.82
N ASN A 498 -24.36 -13.25 23.01
CA ASN A 498 -25.33 -13.36 21.93
C ASN A 498 -25.49 -12.01 21.19
N GLU A 499 -26.24 -12.03 20.09
CA GLU A 499 -26.44 -10.86 19.24
C GLU A 499 -27.28 -9.76 19.90
N ALA A 500 -28.28 -10.14 20.68
CA ALA A 500 -29.11 -9.19 21.45
C ALA A 500 -28.28 -8.41 22.47
N ALA A 501 -27.47 -9.10 23.28
CA ALA A 501 -26.58 -8.48 24.26
C ALA A 501 -25.54 -7.57 23.60
N HIS A 502 -25.05 -7.93 22.41
CA HIS A 502 -24.15 -7.06 21.66
C HIS A 502 -24.84 -5.76 21.22
N GLY A 503 -26.07 -5.85 20.71
CA GLY A 503 -26.89 -4.69 20.34
C GLY A 503 -27.19 -3.79 21.53
N GLU A 504 -27.53 -4.36 22.69
CA GLU A 504 -27.76 -3.61 23.93
C GLU A 504 -26.51 -2.83 24.37
N VAL A 505 -25.33 -3.47 24.35
CA VAL A 505 -24.07 -2.80 24.69
C VAL A 505 -23.75 -1.67 23.72
N LEU A 506 -23.98 -1.85 22.41
CA LEU A 506 -23.79 -0.80 21.42
C LEU A 506 -24.75 0.37 21.64
N ALA A 507 -26.04 0.08 21.88
CA ALA A 507 -27.05 1.11 22.15
C ALA A 507 -26.72 1.89 23.43
N LYS A 508 -26.26 1.19 24.47
CA LYS A 508 -25.79 1.81 25.72
C LYS A 508 -24.59 2.73 25.47
N LEU A 509 -23.56 2.26 24.76
CA LEU A 509 -22.39 3.07 24.43
C LEU A 509 -22.77 4.29 23.58
N GLN A 510 -23.71 4.15 22.65
CA GLN A 510 -24.20 5.24 21.81
C GLN A 510 -24.94 6.31 22.63
N ALA A 511 -25.68 5.90 23.66
CA ALA A 511 -26.35 6.81 24.58
C ALA A 511 -25.39 7.50 25.57
N GLU A 512 -24.45 6.74 26.15
CA GLU A 512 -23.50 7.25 27.16
C GLU A 512 -22.37 8.07 26.57
N SER A 513 -21.95 7.76 25.34
CA SER A 513 -20.77 8.35 24.72
C SER A 513 -20.99 8.51 23.21
N PRO A 514 -21.92 9.38 22.79
CA PRO A 514 -22.23 9.61 21.38
C PRO A 514 -20.99 10.05 20.58
N ASP A 515 -20.05 10.74 21.22
CA ASP A 515 -18.78 11.18 20.64
C ASP A 515 -17.89 10.04 20.12
N LEU A 516 -18.08 8.80 20.59
CA LEU A 516 -17.36 7.62 20.08
C LEU A 516 -17.84 7.20 18.69
N PHE A 517 -19.05 7.60 18.32
CA PHE A 517 -19.73 7.21 17.08
C PHE A 517 -19.76 8.33 16.05
N VAL A 518 -19.46 9.57 16.47
CA VAL A 518 -19.26 10.69 15.55
C VAL A 518 -17.82 10.60 15.01
N PRO A 519 -17.61 10.61 13.67
CA PRO A 519 -16.29 10.77 13.10
C PRO A 519 -15.65 12.03 13.69
N ARG A 520 -14.60 11.87 14.50
CA ARG A 520 -14.05 12.97 15.30
C ARG A 520 -13.81 14.17 14.37
N PRO A 521 -14.46 15.33 14.60
CA PRO A 521 -14.25 16.49 13.76
C PRO A 521 -12.76 16.80 13.73
N GLN A 522 -12.28 17.09 12.53
CA GLN A 522 -10.94 17.58 12.24
C GLN A 522 -10.49 18.50 13.38
N GLN A 523 -9.45 18.12 14.13
CA GLN A 523 -8.82 19.04 15.08
C GLN A 523 -8.11 20.11 14.25
N ILE A 524 -8.89 21.06 13.75
CA ILE A 524 -8.41 22.37 13.35
C ILE A 524 -7.81 22.93 14.64
N GLY A 525 -6.49 23.10 14.67
CA GLY A 525 -5.86 23.96 15.66
C GLY A 525 -6.43 25.37 15.45
N THR A 526 -7.51 25.69 16.18
CA THR A 526 -8.19 26.97 16.13
C THR A 526 -7.53 27.91 17.12
N SER A 527 -6.74 28.86 16.61
CA SER A 527 -6.52 30.15 17.29
C SER A 527 -7.48 31.23 16.76
N ASP A 528 -8.45 30.89 15.90
CA ASP A 528 -9.35 31.85 15.25
C ASP A 528 -10.84 31.58 15.55
N PRO A 529 -11.52 32.45 16.31
CA PRO A 529 -12.92 32.27 16.72
C PRO A 529 -13.94 32.50 15.60
N THR A 530 -13.54 33.01 14.44
CA THR A 530 -14.47 33.32 13.33
C THR A 530 -15.01 32.08 12.60
N ILE A 531 -14.23 30.99 12.52
CA ILE A 531 -14.61 29.77 11.80
C ILE A 531 -15.65 28.94 12.57
N ARG A 532 -15.69 29.04 13.90
CA ARG A 532 -16.65 28.33 14.76
C ARG A 532 -18.10 28.66 14.39
N ARG A 533 -18.36 29.90 13.95
CA ARG A 533 -19.70 30.41 13.64
C ARG A 533 -20.28 29.85 12.34
N GLN A 534 -19.43 29.55 11.37
CA GLN A 534 -19.87 29.10 10.04
C GLN A 534 -20.22 27.61 10.02
N TYR A 535 -19.55 26.80 10.85
CA TYR A 535 -19.85 25.37 11.02
C TYR A 535 -21.03 25.12 11.96
N SER A 536 -21.21 25.92 13.02
CA SER A 536 -22.33 25.74 13.96
C SER A 536 -23.71 26.03 13.34
N VAL A 537 -23.78 26.90 12.32
CA VAL A 537 -25.05 27.26 11.66
C VAL A 537 -25.52 26.15 10.70
N LEU A 538 -24.61 25.35 10.14
CA LEU A 538 -24.97 24.29 9.20
C LEU A 538 -25.42 22.97 9.86
N HIS A 539 -25.27 22.84 11.19
CA HIS A 539 -25.51 21.58 11.91
C HIS A 539 -26.56 21.68 13.02
N ASN A 540 -27.12 22.86 13.27
CA ASN A 540 -28.08 23.08 14.37
C ASN A 540 -29.52 23.38 13.91
N ASP A 541 -29.93 23.02 12.69
CA ASP A 541 -31.35 23.05 12.31
C ASP A 541 -31.94 21.64 12.28
N PRO A 542 -32.59 21.17 13.36
CA PRO A 542 -33.37 19.95 13.37
C PRO A 542 -34.85 20.26 13.07
N THR A 543 -35.18 20.90 11.95
CA THR A 543 -36.56 20.91 11.42
C THR A 543 -36.61 21.41 9.98
N THR A 544 -36.61 20.50 9.00
CA THR A 544 -37.44 20.68 7.80
C THR A 544 -37.66 19.34 7.11
N VAL A 545 -38.77 18.69 7.46
CA VAL A 545 -39.38 17.64 6.67
C VAL A 545 -39.88 18.29 5.37
N VAL A 546 -39.16 18.13 4.27
CA VAL A 546 -39.69 18.43 2.94
C VAL A 546 -40.15 17.12 2.31
N SER A 547 -41.43 16.83 2.55
CA SER A 547 -42.22 15.82 1.85
C SER A 547 -42.20 16.08 0.35
N ARG A 548 -41.72 15.09 -0.42
CA ARG A 548 -41.78 15.05 -1.87
C ARG A 548 -43.23 14.81 -2.28
N ARG A 549 -43.99 15.89 -2.49
CA ARG A 549 -45.39 15.82 -2.95
C ARG A 549 -45.49 16.32 -4.39
N SER A 550 -45.80 15.39 -5.29
CA SER A 550 -46.26 15.65 -6.66
C SER A 550 -47.37 16.69 -6.66
N ARG A 551 -47.30 17.67 -7.57
CA ARG A 551 -48.46 18.49 -7.95
C ARG A 551 -48.56 18.58 -9.47
N GLN A 552 -49.67 18.04 -9.97
CA GLN A 552 -50.29 18.43 -11.23
C GLN A 552 -50.88 19.86 -11.12
N PRO A 553 -51.12 20.53 -12.26
CA PRO A 553 -51.43 21.96 -12.32
C PRO A 553 -52.93 22.23 -12.33
N ALA A 554 -53.34 23.40 -11.82
CA ALA A 554 -54.66 23.95 -12.07
C ALA A 554 -54.65 25.50 -12.05
N GLN A 555 -55.08 26.05 -13.19
CA GLN A 555 -56.03 27.16 -13.39
C GLN A 555 -55.67 28.62 -12.98
N HIS A 556 -55.38 29.39 -14.05
CA HIS A 556 -55.94 30.69 -14.50
C HIS A 556 -56.39 31.81 -13.52
N ASP A 557 -55.67 32.94 -13.64
CA ASP A 557 -56.10 34.34 -13.93
C ASP A 557 -56.98 35.15 -12.96
N PRO A 558 -57.02 36.51 -13.06
CA PRO A 558 -56.09 37.47 -13.69
C PRO A 558 -55.82 38.72 -12.78
N THR A 559 -55.26 39.80 -13.37
CA THR A 559 -55.09 41.21 -12.92
C THR A 559 -53.70 41.60 -12.37
N THR A 560 -53.00 42.68 -12.76
CA THR A 560 -53.23 43.83 -13.67
C THR A 560 -51.91 44.63 -13.79
N VAL A 561 -51.44 44.91 -15.03
CA VAL A 561 -50.85 46.17 -15.56
C VAL A 561 -49.46 46.61 -14.98
N VAL A 562 -48.38 46.91 -15.74
CA VAL A 562 -48.16 47.94 -16.78
C VAL A 562 -46.91 47.61 -17.63
N ALA A 563 -47.03 47.87 -18.95
CA ALA A 563 -46.08 48.22 -20.03
C ALA A 563 -44.55 48.32 -19.73
N ARG A 564 -43.62 47.98 -20.65
CA ARG A 564 -43.45 48.60 -21.98
C ARG A 564 -42.53 47.80 -22.93
N ARG A 565 -42.95 47.78 -24.20
CA ARG A 565 -42.29 47.44 -25.49
C ARG A 565 -40.75 47.49 -25.51
N THR A 566 -40.08 46.54 -26.17
CA THR A 566 -39.86 46.59 -27.64
C THR A 566 -39.63 45.20 -28.27
N LYS A 567 -39.93 45.15 -29.58
CA LYS A 567 -40.27 44.03 -30.49
C LYS A 567 -39.09 43.86 -31.52
N PRO A 568 -39.17 43.04 -32.59
CA PRO A 568 -38.80 41.61 -32.75
C PRO A 568 -38.00 41.40 -34.09
N PRO A 569 -38.26 40.43 -35.01
CA PRO A 569 -38.54 38.97 -35.00
C PRO A 569 -37.50 38.18 -35.86
N ILE A 570 -37.62 36.86 -36.15
CA ILE A 570 -38.30 36.21 -37.32
C ILE A 570 -38.20 34.67 -37.08
N ALA A 571 -39.31 33.92 -36.88
CA ALA A 571 -40.13 33.11 -37.83
C ALA A 571 -39.43 31.81 -38.34
N HIS A 572 -40.02 30.61 -38.42
CA HIS A 572 -41.38 30.09 -38.69
C HIS A 572 -41.60 28.76 -37.93
N GLU A 573 -42.75 28.52 -37.28
CA GLU A 573 -44.00 27.86 -37.75
C GLU A 573 -43.81 26.42 -38.29
N ASP A 574 -44.22 25.33 -37.60
CA ASP A 574 -45.58 24.82 -37.23
C ASP A 574 -46.20 23.91 -38.33
N PRO A 575 -47.27 23.12 -38.06
CA PRO A 575 -47.39 21.98 -37.14
C PRO A 575 -48.00 20.76 -37.89
N THR A 576 -48.28 19.62 -37.26
CA THR A 576 -49.63 19.08 -36.94
C THR A 576 -49.51 17.54 -36.93
N VAL A 577 -50.26 16.68 -36.22
CA VAL A 577 -51.37 16.74 -35.24
C VAL A 577 -51.64 15.26 -34.80
N VAL A 578 -51.80 15.04 -33.48
CA VAL A 578 -52.87 14.23 -32.80
C VAL A 578 -52.92 12.70 -33.08
N ALA A 579 -53.23 11.76 -32.18
CA ALA A 579 -53.91 11.69 -30.88
C ALA A 579 -53.42 10.42 -30.15
N GLN A 580 -53.15 10.45 -28.84
CA GLN A 580 -54.06 10.01 -27.75
C GLN A 580 -54.54 8.54 -27.80
N ARG A 581 -54.16 7.71 -26.80
CA ARG A 581 -54.92 7.47 -25.54
C ARG A 581 -54.34 6.28 -24.74
N ASN A 582 -53.99 6.57 -23.48
CA ASN A 582 -54.30 5.88 -22.21
C ASN A 582 -54.55 4.35 -22.16
N ASN A 583 -53.64 3.61 -21.48
CA ASN A 583 -53.77 2.78 -20.25
C ASN A 583 -55.17 2.37 -19.72
N PRO A 584 -55.34 1.37 -18.79
CA PRO A 584 -54.51 0.23 -18.30
C PRO A 584 -55.38 -1.08 -18.11
N PRO A 585 -55.37 -1.85 -16.97
CA PRO A 585 -54.51 -3.00 -16.59
C PRO A 585 -55.26 -4.32 -16.25
N GLN A 586 -54.50 -5.31 -15.74
CA GLN A 586 -54.82 -6.42 -14.81
C GLN A 586 -55.06 -7.86 -15.32
N ASP A 587 -54.18 -8.73 -14.78
CA ASP A 587 -54.35 -10.03 -14.12
C ASP A 587 -54.57 -11.36 -14.88
N ASP A 588 -53.96 -12.38 -14.25
CA ASP A 588 -54.15 -13.85 -14.28
C ASP A 588 -53.44 -14.76 -15.32
N ALA A 589 -52.55 -15.64 -14.81
CA ALA A 589 -52.70 -17.11 -14.86
C ALA A 589 -51.43 -17.91 -14.39
N THR A 590 -51.47 -18.35 -13.13
CA THR A 590 -51.24 -19.71 -12.57
C THR A 590 -50.41 -20.86 -13.23
N ILE A 591 -49.55 -21.46 -12.37
CA ILE A 591 -49.34 -22.92 -12.05
C ILE A 591 -48.43 -23.82 -12.93
N ALA A 592 -47.37 -24.39 -12.31
CA ALA A 592 -47.25 -25.85 -12.03
C ALA A 592 -45.94 -26.24 -11.29
N SER A 593 -46.11 -26.93 -10.15
CA SER A 593 -45.10 -27.57 -9.30
C SER A 593 -44.77 -29.00 -9.73
N ARG A 594 -43.59 -29.54 -9.33
CA ARG A 594 -43.42 -30.96 -8.90
C ARG A 594 -42.04 -31.20 -8.24
N GLN A 595 -42.05 -31.74 -7.02
CA GLN A 595 -40.98 -32.52 -6.36
C GLN A 595 -41.39 -34.03 -6.37
N PRO A 596 -40.83 -34.94 -5.54
CA PRO A 596 -39.56 -35.68 -5.69
C PRO A 596 -39.75 -37.22 -5.56
N ILE A 597 -38.82 -38.08 -5.99
CA ILE A 597 -38.82 -39.52 -5.59
C ILE A 597 -37.38 -40.09 -5.48
N ASN A 598 -37.14 -40.82 -4.39
CA ASN A 598 -36.05 -41.78 -4.09
C ASN A 598 -36.68 -43.21 -4.06
N PRO A 599 -35.95 -44.32 -4.29
CA PRO A 599 -35.75 -45.31 -3.19
C PRO A 599 -34.41 -46.12 -3.28
N VAL A 600 -33.68 -46.40 -2.18
CA VAL A 600 -33.67 -47.56 -1.23
C VAL A 600 -32.68 -48.74 -1.56
N ILE A 601 -31.66 -48.89 -0.69
CA ILE A 601 -31.06 -50.06 0.04
C ILE A 601 -30.79 -51.44 -0.64
N GLN A 602 -29.55 -51.96 -0.55
CA GLN A 602 -29.18 -53.27 0.09
C GLN A 602 -27.65 -53.59 0.13
N ASP A 603 -27.20 -54.01 1.32
CA ASP A 603 -26.24 -55.07 1.74
C ASP A 603 -24.74 -55.12 1.30
N ASP A 604 -23.84 -54.66 2.20
CA ASP A 604 -22.80 -55.38 3.01
C ASP A 604 -21.82 -56.44 2.38
N PRO A 605 -20.77 -56.96 3.09
CA PRO A 605 -19.39 -56.42 3.10
C PRO A 605 -18.27 -57.47 2.82
N THR A 606 -17.00 -57.04 2.68
CA THR A 606 -15.77 -57.86 2.93
C THR A 606 -14.54 -56.94 3.01
N ILE A 607 -13.96 -56.62 4.17
CA ILE A 607 -12.97 -57.38 4.97
C ILE A 607 -11.86 -58.04 4.14
N VAL A 608 -10.62 -57.57 4.28
CA VAL A 608 -9.41 -58.36 4.66
C VAL A 608 -8.25 -57.39 4.92
N ALA A 609 -7.64 -57.52 6.09
CA ALA A 609 -6.43 -56.85 6.54
C ALA A 609 -5.20 -57.81 6.40
N PRO A 610 -4.02 -57.56 6.98
CA PRO A 610 -2.73 -57.56 6.28
C PRO A 610 -1.85 -58.80 6.56
N ARG A 611 -0.73 -58.97 5.85
CA ARG A 611 0.38 -59.80 6.38
C ARG A 611 1.77 -59.49 5.81
N ASN A 612 2.69 -59.32 6.76
CA ASN A 612 4.15 -59.35 6.65
C ASN A 612 4.68 -60.72 6.20
N THR A 613 5.89 -60.74 5.59
CA THR A 613 7.06 -61.56 5.99
C THR A 613 8.30 -61.12 5.19
N ILE A 614 9.37 -60.59 5.82
CA ILE A 614 10.66 -61.24 6.22
C ILE A 614 11.65 -61.53 5.05
N GLN A 615 12.74 -60.72 5.01
CA GLN A 615 14.22 -60.94 4.82
C GLN A 615 14.79 -62.26 4.20
N PRO A 616 16.14 -62.38 3.95
CA PRO A 616 17.21 -61.47 3.49
C PRO A 616 18.17 -62.12 2.43
N GLU A 617 19.18 -61.40 1.92
CA GLU A 617 20.56 -61.88 1.51
C GLU A 617 21.28 -60.72 0.76
N ASP A 618 22.33 -60.08 1.30
CA ASP A 618 23.76 -60.47 1.32
C ASP A 618 24.41 -60.75 -0.05
N THR A 619 25.22 -59.82 -0.58
CA THR A 619 26.70 -59.91 -0.67
C THR A 619 27.34 -58.86 -1.61
N LYS A 620 28.40 -58.21 -1.09
CA LYS A 620 29.74 -57.91 -1.67
C LYS A 620 29.82 -57.55 -3.17
N SER A 621 30.51 -56.54 -3.66
CA SER A 621 31.86 -55.95 -3.42
C SER A 621 32.05 -54.97 -4.62
N GLY A 622 32.84 -53.91 -4.66
CA GLY A 622 34.04 -53.47 -3.96
C GLY A 622 34.67 -52.37 -4.84
N GLU A 623 35.34 -51.40 -4.19
CA GLU A 623 36.52 -50.61 -4.61
C GLU A 623 36.62 -50.07 -6.07
N LYS A 624 37.02 -48.81 -6.35
CA LYS A 624 37.98 -47.89 -5.71
C LYS A 624 38.00 -46.54 -6.49
N PRO A 625 38.40 -45.41 -5.87
CA PRO A 625 38.99 -44.22 -6.53
C PRO A 625 40.54 -44.19 -6.26
N PRO A 626 41.31 -43.09 -6.47
CA PRO A 626 41.35 -42.00 -7.48
C PRO A 626 42.77 -41.80 -8.11
N GLN A 627 42.94 -40.67 -8.83
CA GLN A 627 44.18 -39.94 -9.25
C GLN A 627 44.57 -40.06 -10.74
N VAL A 628 44.47 -38.96 -11.51
CA VAL A 628 45.46 -37.88 -11.71
C VAL A 628 44.72 -36.57 -12.00
#